data_AF-A0A367KMZ2-F1
#
_entry.id   AF-A0A367KMZ2-F1
#
_cell.length_a   1.000
_cell.length_b   1.000
_cell.length_c   1.000
_cell.angle_alpha   90.00
_cell.angle_beta   90.00
_cell.angle_gamma   90.00
#
_symmetry.space_group_name_H-M   'P 1'
#
loop_
_entity.id
_entity.type
_entity.pdbx_description
1 polymer ?
#
loop_
_entity_poly.entity_id
_entity_poly.type
_entity_poly.pdbx_seq_one_letter_code
_entity_poly.pdbx_strand_id
1 'polypeptide(L)'
;MKVSRFCLGCMSYGSKAWQEWVKDEEESLHLIGKAYEAGINFFDTADVYSNGESERVLGKAIKKFNMPRSRIVIATKVYFVSNDKHPSMELFIDVNKENIHVNAFGLSRKHIFDAVDASLKRLGVDYIDLYQIHRFDP
;
A
#
# COMPACT_ATOMS: atom_id res chain seq x y z
N MET A 1 17.30 6.74 9.65
CA MET A 1 16.28 7.25 8.71
C MET A 1 15.79 8.61 9.17
N LYS A 2 15.53 9.55 8.26
CA LYS A 2 14.95 10.87 8.54
C LYS A 2 13.75 11.08 7.62
N VAL A 3 12.66 11.58 8.19
CA VAL A 3 11.39 11.81 7.49
C VAL A 3 10.98 13.28 7.58
N SER A 4 10.17 13.74 6.65
CA SER A 4 9.45 15.00 6.73
C SER A 4 8.56 14.99 7.98
N ARG A 5 8.34 16.17 8.57
CA ARG A 5 7.49 16.33 9.77
C ARG A 5 6.07 15.79 9.55
N PHE A 6 5.59 15.86 8.31
CA PHE A 6 4.31 15.30 7.89
C PHE A 6 4.55 14.07 7.00
N CYS A 7 3.69 13.07 7.18
CA CYS A 7 3.58 11.90 6.32
C CYS A 7 2.39 12.08 5.39
N LEU A 8 2.52 11.67 4.12
CA LEU A 8 1.37 11.52 3.25
C LEU A 8 0.76 10.13 3.46
N GLY A 9 -0.47 10.08 3.95
CA GLY A 9 -1.25 8.85 4.01
C GLY A 9 -1.85 8.54 2.64
N CYS A 10 -1.64 7.32 2.15
CA CYS A 10 -2.00 6.91 0.79
C CYS A 10 -3.31 6.10 0.70
N MET A 11 -4.06 5.94 1.80
CA MET A 11 -5.33 5.20 1.81
C MET A 11 -6.37 5.76 0.82
N SER A 12 -6.31 7.06 0.53
CA SER A 12 -7.20 7.72 -0.43
C SER A 12 -6.81 7.56 -1.89
N TYR A 13 -5.72 6.84 -2.20
CA TYR A 13 -5.22 6.66 -3.56
C TYR A 13 -5.40 5.22 -4.00
N GLY A 14 -6.03 5.00 -5.16
CA GLY A 14 -6.30 3.66 -5.67
C GLY A 14 -7.51 3.63 -6.58
N SER A 15 -8.56 2.91 -6.16
CA SER A 15 -9.77 2.73 -6.96
C SER A 15 -11.04 3.03 -6.19
N LYS A 16 -11.98 3.71 -6.86
CA LYS A 16 -13.34 3.98 -6.35
C LYS A 16 -14.17 2.70 -6.15
N ALA A 17 -13.79 1.59 -6.76
CA ALA A 17 -14.42 0.29 -6.51
C ALA A 17 -14.17 -0.22 -5.07
N TRP A 18 -13.16 0.33 -4.39
CA TRP A 18 -12.91 0.05 -2.97
C TRP A 18 -13.84 0.84 -2.07
N GLN A 19 -13.87 2.16 -2.27
CA GLN A 19 -14.70 3.14 -1.56
C GLN A 19 -14.91 4.36 -2.47
N GLU A 20 -16.10 4.96 -2.48
CA GLU A 20 -16.44 6.06 -3.40
C GLU A 20 -15.55 7.31 -3.25
N TRP A 21 -15.04 7.57 -2.05
CA TRP A 21 -14.20 8.73 -1.73
C TRP A 21 -12.73 8.58 -2.18
N VAL A 22 -12.34 7.40 -2.65
CA VAL A 22 -10.99 7.13 -3.15
C VAL A 22 -10.75 7.87 -4.46
N LYS A 23 -9.52 8.34 -4.64
CA LYS A 23 -9.09 9.04 -5.85
C LYS A 23 -8.58 8.02 -6.87
N ASP A 24 -8.98 8.23 -8.12
CA ASP A 24 -8.46 7.44 -9.22
C ASP A 24 -6.97 7.76 -9.48
N GLU A 25 -6.36 7.02 -10.41
CA GLU A 25 -4.93 7.12 -10.66
C GLU A 25 -4.48 8.53 -11.06
N GLU A 26 -5.23 9.22 -11.92
CA GLU A 26 -4.83 10.55 -12.39
C GLU A 26 -4.81 11.57 -11.24
N GLU A 27 -5.90 11.64 -10.47
CA GLU A 27 -5.99 12.54 -9.31
C GLU A 27 -4.96 12.16 -8.23
N SER A 28 -4.76 10.86 -7.98
CA SER A 28 -3.76 10.37 -7.03
C SER A 28 -2.34 10.78 -7.42
N LEU A 29 -1.96 10.57 -8.68
CA LEU A 29 -0.63 10.96 -9.19
C LEU A 29 -0.43 12.47 -9.07
N HIS A 30 -1.46 13.27 -9.37
CA HIS A 30 -1.40 14.72 -9.22
C HIS A 30 -1.12 15.13 -7.76
N LEU A 31 -1.87 14.58 -6.80
CA LEU A 31 -1.75 14.92 -5.39
C LEU A 31 -0.42 14.43 -4.77
N ILE A 32 0.01 13.21 -5.09
CA ILE A 32 1.31 12.68 -4.64
C ILE A 32 2.46 13.52 -5.18
N GLY A 33 2.40 13.92 -6.47
CA GLY A 33 3.38 14.81 -7.08
C GLY A 33 3.48 16.15 -6.35
N LYS A 34 2.33 16.78 -6.04
CA LYS A 34 2.28 18.05 -5.28
C LYS A 34 2.85 17.92 -3.87
N ALA A 35 2.56 16.83 -3.18
CA ALA A 35 3.14 16.57 -1.86
C ALA A 35 4.67 16.43 -1.93
N TYR A 36 5.18 15.70 -2.92
CA TYR A 36 6.62 15.54 -3.12
C TYR A 36 7.31 16.86 -3.49
N GLU A 37 6.71 17.66 -4.38
CA GLU A 37 7.18 19.02 -4.72
C GLU A 37 7.26 19.92 -3.48
N ALA A 38 6.31 19.79 -2.55
CA ALA A 38 6.28 20.51 -1.29
C ALA A 38 7.29 19.99 -0.23
N GLY A 39 8.09 18.97 -0.58
CA GLY A 39 9.16 18.45 0.28
C GLY A 39 8.76 17.28 1.17
N ILE A 40 7.56 16.70 1.00
CA ILE A 40 7.22 15.44 1.65
C ILE A 40 8.13 14.34 1.12
N ASN A 41 8.72 13.58 2.04
CA ASN A 41 9.52 12.40 1.68
C ASN A 41 9.02 11.12 2.35
N PHE A 42 7.97 11.18 3.16
CA PHE A 42 7.45 10.04 3.90
C PHE A 42 6.03 9.70 3.45
N PHE A 43 5.87 8.47 2.96
CA PHE A 43 4.62 7.96 2.38
C PHE A 43 4.20 6.70 3.11
N ASP A 44 2.95 6.67 3.59
CA ASP A 44 2.37 5.55 4.33
C ASP A 44 1.20 4.95 3.55
N THR A 45 1.33 3.68 3.17
CA THR A 45 0.30 2.90 2.49
C THR A 45 0.05 1.58 3.26
N ALA A 46 -0.70 0.64 2.68
CA ALA A 46 -0.86 -0.72 3.19
C ALA A 46 -1.22 -1.65 2.02
N ASP A 47 -0.85 -2.92 2.14
CA ASP A 47 -1.25 -3.98 1.21
C ASP A 47 -2.76 -4.01 0.91
N VAL A 48 -3.58 -3.70 1.92
CA VAL A 48 -5.03 -3.77 1.83
C VAL A 48 -5.69 -2.51 1.26
N TYR A 49 -4.98 -1.38 1.17
CA TYR A 49 -5.57 -0.12 0.69
C TYR A 49 -5.88 -0.22 -0.80
N SER A 50 -7.17 -0.12 -1.14
CA SER A 50 -7.70 -0.46 -2.47
C SER A 50 -7.19 -1.82 -2.98
N ASN A 51 -7.07 -2.78 -2.07
CA ASN A 51 -6.60 -4.13 -2.36
C ASN A 51 -5.27 -4.17 -3.14
N GLY A 52 -4.31 -3.34 -2.71
CA GLY A 52 -2.98 -3.22 -3.29
C GLY A 52 -2.83 -2.13 -4.36
N GLU A 53 -3.93 -1.56 -4.86
CA GLU A 53 -3.84 -0.50 -5.88
C GLU A 53 -3.20 0.78 -5.32
N SER A 54 -3.34 1.07 -4.03
CA SER A 54 -2.62 2.19 -3.39
C SER A 54 -1.10 2.07 -3.53
N GLU A 55 -0.56 0.86 -3.33
CA GLU A 55 0.86 0.57 -3.53
C GLU A 55 1.27 0.72 -5.00
N ARG A 56 0.44 0.26 -5.94
CA ARG A 56 0.73 0.42 -7.38
C ARG A 56 0.74 1.88 -7.80
N VAL A 57 -0.20 2.67 -7.32
CA VAL A 57 -0.29 4.11 -7.62
C VAL A 57 0.91 4.85 -7.03
N LEU A 58 1.30 4.55 -5.79
CA LEU A 58 2.52 5.11 -5.20
C LEU A 58 3.78 4.71 -6.00
N GLY A 59 3.90 3.43 -6.40
CA GLY A 59 4.98 2.95 -7.27
C GLY A 59 5.06 3.67 -8.61
N LYS A 60 3.91 3.90 -9.26
CA LYS A 60 3.81 4.71 -10.48
C LYS A 60 4.23 6.16 -10.23
N ALA A 61 3.83 6.76 -9.11
CA ALA A 61 4.23 8.12 -8.74
C ALA A 61 5.76 8.24 -8.57
N ILE A 62 6.38 7.29 -7.85
CA ILE A 62 7.83 7.25 -7.64
C ILE A 62 8.58 7.28 -8.97
N LYS A 63 8.15 6.45 -9.94
CA LYS A 63 8.74 6.40 -11.29
C LYS A 63 8.45 7.67 -12.08
N LYS A 64 7.19 8.13 -12.11
CA LYS A 64 6.74 9.29 -12.89
C LYS A 64 7.44 10.59 -12.49
N PHE A 65 7.66 10.79 -11.19
CA PHE A 65 8.30 12.01 -10.65
C PHE A 65 9.79 11.82 -10.36
N ASN A 66 10.39 10.71 -10.82
CA ASN A 66 11.80 10.36 -10.63
C ASN A 66 12.26 10.55 -9.17
N MET A 67 11.47 10.04 -8.23
CA MET A 67 11.76 10.18 -6.81
C MET A 67 12.93 9.26 -6.44
N PRO A 68 14.09 9.80 -6.05
CA PRO A 68 15.24 8.96 -5.73
C PRO A 68 14.95 8.16 -4.46
N ARG A 69 15.16 6.84 -4.52
CA ARG A 69 14.88 5.94 -3.38
C ARG A 69 15.64 6.32 -2.12
N SER A 70 16.84 6.88 -2.25
CA SER A 70 17.63 7.40 -1.12
C SER A 70 17.01 8.63 -0.41
N ARG A 71 16.05 9.32 -1.04
CA ARG A 71 15.39 10.52 -0.49
C ARG A 71 14.06 10.21 0.15
N ILE A 72 13.32 9.23 -0.36
CA ILE A 72 11.97 8.90 0.10
C ILE A 72 11.98 7.71 1.06
N VAL A 73 11.00 7.71 1.96
CA VAL A 73 10.73 6.67 2.94
C VAL A 73 9.36 6.11 2.65
N ILE A 74 9.27 4.81 2.44
CA ILE A 74 8.01 4.10 2.19
C ILE A 74 7.69 3.24 3.40
N ALA A 75 6.55 3.53 4.03
CA ALA A 75 5.92 2.67 5.00
C ALA A 75 4.76 1.90 4.36
N THR A 76 4.72 0.59 4.57
CA THR A 76 3.54 -0.23 4.24
C THR A 76 3.29 -1.24 5.36
N LYS A 77 2.15 -1.93 5.28
CA LYS A 77 1.60 -2.72 6.38
C LYS A 77 1.14 -4.10 5.89
N VAL A 78 1.02 -5.02 6.85
CA VAL A 78 0.46 -6.37 6.64
C VAL A 78 -0.46 -6.75 7.78
N TYR A 79 -1.57 -7.41 7.45
CA TYR A 79 -2.42 -8.18 8.39
C TYR A 79 -3.67 -8.71 7.67
N PHE A 80 -4.36 -7.84 6.94
CA PHE A 80 -5.64 -8.15 6.30
C PHE A 80 -5.43 -8.93 5.00
N VAL A 81 -6.49 -9.61 4.55
CA VAL A 81 -6.47 -10.25 3.23
C VAL A 81 -6.37 -9.18 2.16
N SER A 82 -5.32 -9.26 1.37
CA SER A 82 -5.21 -8.59 0.07
C SER A 82 -5.16 -9.64 -1.04
N ASN A 83 -5.80 -9.37 -2.18
CA ASN A 83 -5.58 -10.13 -3.40
C ASN A 83 -5.45 -9.19 -4.60
N ASP A 84 -4.58 -9.55 -5.53
CA ASP A 84 -4.32 -8.70 -6.70
C ASP A 84 -5.41 -8.82 -7.80
N LYS A 85 -6.57 -9.45 -7.52
CA LYS A 85 -7.57 -9.78 -8.55
C LYS A 85 -8.55 -8.64 -8.83
N HIS A 86 -9.02 -7.95 -7.79
CA HIS A 86 -9.98 -6.86 -7.95
C HIS A 86 -9.89 -5.85 -6.79
N PRO A 87 -9.92 -4.54 -7.04
CA PRO A 87 -9.74 -3.52 -5.99
C PRO A 87 -10.87 -3.39 -4.96
N SER A 88 -11.94 -4.18 -5.06
CA SER A 88 -13.11 -4.08 -4.16
C SER A 88 -12.85 -4.65 -2.77
N MET A 89 -13.68 -4.23 -1.81
CA MET A 89 -13.70 -4.74 -0.44
C MET A 89 -14.30 -6.16 -0.31
N GLU A 90 -14.62 -6.86 -1.40
CA GLU A 90 -15.33 -8.15 -1.34
C GLU A 90 -14.60 -9.19 -0.48
N LEU A 91 -13.27 -9.12 -0.42
CA LEU A 91 -12.43 -10.04 0.35
C LEU A 91 -12.34 -9.72 1.84
N PHE A 92 -12.69 -8.50 2.23
CA PHE A 92 -12.82 -8.16 3.65
C PHE A 92 -14.00 -8.86 4.31
N ILE A 93 -14.98 -9.30 3.51
CA ILE A 93 -16.31 -9.66 4.01
C ILE A 93 -16.39 -11.10 4.52
N ASP A 94 -15.51 -12.02 4.11
CA ASP A 94 -15.51 -13.36 4.70
C ASP A 94 -14.21 -14.15 4.40
N VAL A 95 -13.21 -14.01 5.27
CA VAL A 95 -11.94 -14.77 5.17
C VAL A 95 -12.13 -16.29 5.35
N ASN A 96 -13.31 -16.73 5.84
CA ASN A 96 -13.62 -18.12 6.17
C ASN A 96 -14.53 -18.80 5.15
N LYS A 97 -15.11 -18.07 4.19
CA LYS A 97 -16.18 -18.62 3.34
C LYS A 97 -15.74 -19.75 2.42
N GLU A 98 -14.47 -19.77 2.00
CA GLU A 98 -14.03 -20.69 0.93
C GLU A 98 -12.65 -21.33 1.09
N ASN A 99 -11.96 -21.25 2.25
CA ASN A 99 -10.58 -21.73 2.42
C ASN A 99 -9.54 -21.13 1.44
N ILE A 100 -9.90 -20.16 0.60
CA ILE A 100 -9.02 -19.57 -0.42
C ILE A 100 -7.97 -18.64 0.22
N HIS A 101 -8.21 -18.14 1.44
CA HIS A 101 -7.39 -17.10 2.08
C HIS A 101 -6.74 -17.53 3.40
N VAL A 102 -6.69 -18.82 3.71
CA VAL A 102 -6.26 -19.35 5.03
C VAL A 102 -4.84 -18.88 5.42
N ASN A 103 -3.94 -18.69 4.46
CA ASN A 103 -2.57 -18.20 4.70
C ASN A 103 -2.35 -16.73 4.27
N ALA A 104 -3.44 -16.00 3.98
CA ALA A 104 -3.40 -14.62 3.48
C ALA A 104 -3.94 -13.63 4.53
N PHE A 105 -4.07 -14.03 5.79
CA PHE A 105 -4.55 -13.21 6.89
C PHE A 105 -3.68 -13.41 8.14
N GLY A 106 -3.64 -12.39 9.01
CA GLY A 106 -2.90 -12.40 10.27
C GLY A 106 -1.39 -12.18 10.08
N LEU A 107 -0.61 -12.62 11.06
CA LEU A 107 0.83 -12.38 11.17
C LEU A 107 1.64 -13.68 11.19
N SER A 108 1.09 -14.74 10.59
CA SER A 108 1.87 -15.96 10.35
C SER A 108 3.13 -15.62 9.54
N ARG A 109 4.25 -16.31 9.84
CA ARG A 109 5.50 -16.14 9.09
C ARG A 109 5.30 -16.28 7.58
N LYS A 110 4.48 -17.23 7.16
CA LYS A 110 4.17 -17.45 5.74
C LYS A 110 3.49 -16.22 5.13
N HIS A 111 2.46 -15.70 5.78
CA HIS A 111 1.73 -14.54 5.28
C HIS A 111 2.63 -13.30 5.18
N ILE A 112 3.44 -13.02 6.21
CA ILE A 112 4.35 -11.87 6.22
C ILE A 112 5.34 -11.92 5.04
N PHE A 113 5.90 -13.09 4.73
CA PHE A 113 6.84 -13.27 3.63
C PHE A 113 6.15 -13.14 2.26
N ASP A 114 4.99 -13.77 2.09
CA ASP A 114 4.23 -13.67 0.84
C ASP A 114 3.75 -12.22 0.60
N ALA A 115 3.32 -11.52 1.67
CA ALA A 115 2.81 -10.16 1.60
C ALA A 115 3.91 -9.13 1.32
N VAL A 116 5.11 -9.28 1.90
CA VAL A 116 6.22 -8.33 1.64
C VAL A 116 6.68 -8.43 0.18
N ASP A 117 6.79 -9.65 -0.36
CA ASP A 117 7.15 -9.87 -1.76
C ASP A 117 6.09 -9.27 -2.71
N ALA A 118 4.81 -9.42 -2.37
CA ALA A 118 3.72 -8.81 -3.12
C ALA A 118 3.77 -7.27 -3.06
N SER A 119 3.99 -6.68 -1.89
CA SER A 119 4.14 -5.23 -1.72
C SER A 119 5.32 -4.67 -2.51
N LEU A 120 6.49 -5.32 -2.47
CA LEU A 120 7.66 -4.92 -3.26
C LEU A 120 7.35 -4.91 -4.76
N LYS A 121 6.66 -5.96 -5.25
CA LYS A 121 6.22 -6.04 -6.65
C LYS A 121 5.22 -4.96 -7.03
N ARG A 122 4.23 -4.67 -6.18
CA ARG A 122 3.22 -3.63 -6.44
C ARG A 122 3.83 -2.23 -6.45
N LEU A 123 4.65 -1.91 -5.46
CA LEU A 123 5.41 -0.66 -5.39
C LEU A 123 6.45 -0.55 -6.51
N GLY A 124 6.94 -1.68 -7.02
CA GLY A 124 8.00 -1.73 -8.02
C GLY A 124 9.33 -1.20 -7.47
N VAL A 125 9.67 -1.58 -6.24
CA VAL A 125 10.89 -1.21 -5.51
C VAL A 125 11.58 -2.44 -4.93
N ASP A 126 12.88 -2.34 -4.67
CA ASP A 126 13.67 -3.48 -4.16
C ASP A 126 13.64 -3.60 -2.62
N TYR A 127 13.20 -2.55 -1.92
CA TYR A 127 13.11 -2.53 -0.46
C TYR A 127 12.02 -1.58 0.06
N ILE A 128 11.47 -1.93 1.23
CA ILE A 128 10.56 -1.12 2.05
C ILE A 128 11.35 -0.57 3.25
N ASP A 129 11.17 0.72 3.55
CA ASP A 129 11.89 1.38 4.65
C ASP A 129 11.31 1.04 6.03
N LEU A 130 9.99 0.92 6.10
CA LEU A 130 9.27 0.58 7.33
C LEU A 130 8.11 -0.38 7.02
N TYR A 131 8.20 -1.62 7.50
CA TYR A 131 7.13 -2.61 7.36
C TYR A 131 6.45 -2.82 8.72
N GLN A 132 5.13 -2.60 8.75
CA GLN A 132 4.38 -2.52 10.00
C GLN A 132 3.34 -3.63 10.10
N ILE A 133 3.16 -4.13 11.31
CA ILE A 133 2.00 -4.92 11.68
C ILE A 133 0.77 -3.99 11.69
N HIS A 134 -0.20 -4.24 10.81
CA HIS A 134 -1.37 -3.36 10.67
C HIS A 134 -2.34 -3.50 11.84
N ARG A 135 -2.43 -4.71 12.41
CA ARG A 135 -3.26 -5.04 13.58
C ARG A 135 -2.60 -6.13 14.41
N PHE A 136 -2.92 -6.15 15.70
CA PHE A 136 -2.54 -7.24 16.60
C PHE A 136 -3.18 -8.56 16.16
N ASP A 137 -2.41 -9.64 16.22
CA ASP A 137 -2.85 -11.01 15.93
C ASP A 137 -2.78 -11.82 17.24
N PRO A 138 -3.94 -12.17 17.85
CA PRO A 138 -4.03 -12.76 19.19
C PRO A 138 -3.58 -14.22 19.30
#